data_AF-A0A848YV06-F1
#
_entry.id   AF-A0A848YV06-F1
#
_cell.length_a   1.000
_cell.length_b   1.000
_cell.length_c   1.000
_cell.angle_alpha   90.00
_cell.angle_beta   90.00
_cell.angle_gamma   90.00
#
_symmetry.space_group_name_H-M   'P 1'
#
loop_
_entity.id
_entity.type
_entity.pdbx_description
1 polymer ?
#
loop_
_entity_poly.entity_id
_entity_poly.type
_entity_poly.pdbx_seq_one_letter_code
_entity_poly.pdbx_strand_id
1 'polypeptide(L)'
;MEQHVIPTERVMEIIGNERSFAVTDCVCRTEYKRCDNPVRVCLLLNDSADRQVKKGSADRITVGEAEVVLQKANDHGLIHLTFYEPGEKLYALCSCCSCCCHDLQLMRSTRRNDLIAQSGYVAVTSESSCTNCGRCTERCVFDARCLTDDGLQVDMEKCYGCGLCITTCPEHAIELKEKATLV
;
A
#
# COMPACT_ATOMS: atom_id res chain seq x y z
N MET A 1 10.09 5.22 -15.25
CA MET A 1 9.55 5.64 -13.96
C MET A 1 8.14 5.11 -13.81
N GLU A 2 8.06 3.89 -13.31
CA GLU A 2 6.83 3.15 -13.09
C GLU A 2 6.54 3.19 -11.58
N GLN A 3 5.32 3.59 -11.19
CA GLN A 3 4.90 3.61 -9.79
C GLN A 3 4.31 2.24 -9.45
N HIS A 4 4.78 1.61 -8.38
CA HIS A 4 4.32 0.27 -8.00
C HIS A 4 3.54 0.27 -6.70
N VAL A 5 2.55 -0.61 -6.62
CA VAL A 5 2.05 -1.10 -5.34
C VAL A 5 3.12 -1.96 -4.68
N ILE A 6 3.30 -1.79 -3.37
CA ILE A 6 4.25 -2.58 -2.58
C ILE A 6 3.61 -3.06 -1.26
N PRO A 7 3.79 -4.33 -0.86
CA PRO A 7 3.31 -4.84 0.43
C PRO A 7 4.04 -4.20 1.61
N THR A 8 3.39 -4.13 2.79
CA THR A 8 3.95 -3.56 4.00
C THR A 8 5.26 -4.24 4.44
N GLU A 9 5.35 -5.56 4.29
CA GLU A 9 6.55 -6.34 4.63
C GLU A 9 7.75 -5.90 3.79
N ARG A 10 7.54 -5.65 2.49
CA ARG A 10 8.58 -5.17 1.58
C ARG A 10 8.99 -3.73 1.87
N VAL A 11 8.05 -2.90 2.32
CA VAL A 11 8.34 -1.54 2.81
C VAL A 11 9.28 -1.60 4.01
N MET A 12 9.03 -2.50 4.98
CA MET A 12 9.92 -2.69 6.14
C MET A 12 11.31 -3.15 5.75
N GLU A 13 11.44 -4.08 4.80
CA GLU A 13 12.74 -4.51 4.28
C GLU A 13 13.51 -3.36 3.64
N ILE A 14 12.85 -2.51 2.85
CA ILE A 14 13.48 -1.32 2.25
C ILE A 14 14.00 -0.43 3.37
N ILE A 15 13.13 -0.01 4.28
CA ILE A 15 13.48 0.89 5.40
C ILE A 15 14.65 0.35 6.21
N GLY A 16 14.69 -0.95 6.49
CA GLY A 16 15.76 -1.60 7.25
C GLY A 16 17.12 -1.59 6.55
N ASN A 17 17.15 -1.41 5.22
CA ASN A 17 18.37 -1.39 4.41
C ASN A 17 18.78 0.02 3.96
N GLU A 18 17.92 1.03 4.14
CA GLU A 18 18.22 2.39 3.69
C GLU A 18 19.14 3.13 4.64
N ARG A 19 19.99 4.01 4.08
CA ARG A 19 20.90 4.87 4.86
C ARG A 19 20.11 5.78 5.81
N SER A 20 18.98 6.30 5.34
CA SER A 20 18.18 7.24 6.11
C SER A 20 16.72 7.23 5.65
N PHE A 21 15.81 7.50 6.57
CA PHE A 21 14.40 7.72 6.27
C PHE A 21 13.79 8.71 7.26
N ALA A 22 12.60 9.20 6.94
CA ALA A 22 11.84 10.15 7.76
C ALA A 22 10.34 10.03 7.47
N VAL A 23 9.50 10.30 8.47
CA VAL A 23 8.05 10.41 8.28
C VAL A 23 7.67 11.83 7.89
N THR A 24 6.72 11.97 6.99
CA THR A 24 6.17 13.24 6.54
C THR A 24 4.66 13.14 6.35
N ASP A 25 4.03 14.30 6.18
CA ASP A 25 2.61 14.41 5.93
C ASP A 25 2.27 13.98 4.49
N CYS A 26 1.15 13.27 4.35
CA CYS A 26 0.62 12.91 3.05
C CYS A 26 0.08 14.15 2.34
N VAL A 27 0.83 14.65 1.35
CA VAL A 27 0.47 15.83 0.53
C VAL A 27 -0.97 15.73 0.02
N CYS A 28 -1.34 14.61 -0.60
CA CYS A 28 -2.69 14.41 -1.15
C CYS A 28 -3.80 14.57 -0.09
N ARG A 29 -3.61 14.06 1.13
CA ARG A 29 -4.62 14.19 2.18
C ARG A 29 -4.66 15.58 2.79
N THR A 30 -3.50 16.23 2.95
CA THR A 30 -3.41 17.62 3.40
C THR A 30 -4.14 18.55 2.45
N GLU A 31 -4.01 18.34 1.14
CA GLU A 31 -4.66 19.17 0.12
C GLU A 31 -6.15 18.86 -0.06
N TYR A 32 -6.51 17.59 -0.32
CA TYR A 32 -7.87 17.26 -0.73
C TYR A 32 -8.86 17.04 0.41
N LYS A 33 -8.41 16.58 1.59
CA LYS A 33 -9.23 16.41 2.82
C LYS A 33 -10.58 15.69 2.62
N ARG A 34 -10.62 14.61 1.81
CA ARG A 34 -11.84 13.84 1.52
C ARG A 34 -12.10 12.69 2.51
N CYS A 35 -11.30 12.56 3.57
CA CYS A 35 -11.43 11.54 4.60
C CYS A 35 -10.65 11.92 5.86
N ASP A 36 -10.89 11.20 6.94
CA ASP A 36 -10.23 11.39 8.24
C ASP A 36 -9.02 10.45 8.44
N ASN A 37 -8.50 9.84 7.37
CA ASN A 37 -7.34 8.96 7.45
C ASN A 37 -6.09 9.70 7.91
N PRO A 38 -5.19 9.05 8.67
CA PRO A 38 -4.09 9.70 9.39
C PRO A 38 -3.05 10.34 8.46
N VAL A 39 -2.84 11.65 8.53
CA VAL A 39 -2.02 12.39 7.56
C VAL A 39 -0.53 12.05 7.61
N ARG A 40 0.07 11.98 8.81
CA ARG A 40 1.52 11.79 9.02
C ARG A 40 1.93 10.32 8.97
N VAL A 41 1.93 9.75 7.76
CA VAL A 41 2.21 8.31 7.51
C VAL A 41 2.92 8.02 6.17
N CYS A 42 3.40 9.05 5.49
CA CYS A 42 4.24 8.86 4.30
C CYS A 42 5.70 8.86 4.72
N LEU A 43 6.52 8.08 4.01
CA LEU A 43 7.95 7.96 4.30
C LEU A 43 8.77 8.53 3.15
N LEU A 44 9.79 9.29 3.51
CA LEU A 44 10.83 9.75 2.60
C LEU A 44 12.10 8.95 2.86
N LEU A 45 12.89 8.75 1.83
CA LEU A 45 14.14 7.99 1.89
C LEU A 45 15.34 8.89 1.55
N ASN A 46 16.48 8.54 2.14
CA ASN A 46 17.81 9.07 1.82
C ASN A 46 17.84 10.60 1.69
N ASP A 47 18.34 11.10 0.55
CA ASP A 47 18.58 12.53 0.35
C ASP A 47 17.28 13.35 0.39
N SER A 48 16.14 12.75 0.01
CA SER A 48 14.83 13.37 0.14
C SER A 48 14.44 13.50 1.61
N ALA A 49 14.64 12.44 2.41
CA ALA A 49 14.43 12.48 3.86
C ALA A 49 15.32 13.54 4.53
N ASP A 50 16.64 13.49 4.26
CA ASP A 50 17.63 14.41 4.83
C ASP A 50 17.25 15.89 4.55
N ARG A 51 16.85 16.17 3.31
CA ARG A 51 16.48 17.51 2.86
C ARG A 51 15.21 18.01 3.52
N GLN A 52 14.19 17.16 3.65
CA GLN A 52 12.90 17.56 4.21
C GLN A 52 12.96 17.68 5.73
N VAL A 53 13.76 16.87 6.41
CA VAL A 53 14.08 17.06 7.84
C VAL A 53 14.77 18.41 8.05
N LYS A 54 15.78 18.76 7.24
CA LYS A 54 16.47 20.06 7.35
C LYS A 54 15.53 21.26 7.16
N LYS A 55 14.47 21.10 6.36
CA LYS A 55 13.44 22.13 6.15
C LYS A 55 12.34 22.15 7.21
N GLY A 56 12.33 21.18 8.14
CA GLY A 56 11.29 21.04 9.15
C GLY A 56 9.97 20.47 8.63
N SER A 57 9.96 19.83 7.45
CA SER A 57 8.75 19.23 6.85
C SER A 57 8.67 17.71 7.01
N ALA A 58 9.65 17.08 7.66
CA ALA A 58 9.68 15.65 7.97
C ALA A 58 10.43 15.41 9.29
N ASP A 59 10.09 14.33 9.99
CA ASP A 59 10.76 13.94 11.24
C ASP A 59 11.55 12.66 11.04
N ARG A 60 12.75 12.61 11.62
CA ARG A 60 13.50 11.36 11.74
C ARG A 60 12.76 10.41 12.66
N ILE A 61 12.72 9.15 12.26
CA ILE A 61 12.12 8.07 13.02
C ILE A 61 13.04 6.85 12.99
N THR A 62 12.93 6.03 14.02
CA THR A 62 13.56 4.71 14.11
C THR A 62 12.77 3.67 13.31
N VAL A 63 13.35 2.49 13.12
CA VAL A 63 12.66 1.36 12.46
C VAL A 63 11.40 0.96 13.24
N GLY A 64 11.45 0.91 14.57
CA GLY A 64 10.28 0.59 15.39
C GLY A 64 9.17 1.66 15.28
N GLU A 65 9.52 2.94 15.20
CA GLU A 65 8.54 4.00 14.92
C GLU A 65 7.96 3.90 13.51
N ALA A 66 8.76 3.48 12.52
CA ALA A 66 8.27 3.22 11.17
C ALA A 66 7.26 2.07 11.15
N GLU A 67 7.50 1.00 11.89
CA GLU A 67 6.57 -0.12 12.06
C GLU A 67 5.21 0.37 12.60
N VAL A 68 5.22 1.22 13.64
CA VAL A 68 3.99 1.82 14.18
C VAL A 68 3.27 2.67 13.13
N VAL A 69 4.01 3.47 12.34
CA VAL A 69 3.45 4.28 11.25
C VAL A 69 2.79 3.41 10.18
N LEU A 70 3.43 2.31 9.80
CA LEU A 70 2.94 1.40 8.76
C LEU A 70 1.78 0.54 9.25
N GLN A 71 1.81 0.10 10.51
CA GLN A 71 0.67 -0.56 11.14
C GLN A 71 -0.55 0.36 11.13
N LYS A 72 -0.37 1.63 11.53
CA LYS A 72 -1.43 2.63 11.46
C LYS A 72 -1.95 2.83 10.04
N ALA A 73 -1.09 2.81 9.04
CA ALA A 73 -1.50 2.88 7.65
C ALA A 73 -2.35 1.65 7.23
N ASN A 74 -1.92 0.46 7.61
CA ASN A 74 -2.62 -0.80 7.35
C ASN A 74 -4.00 -0.83 8.02
N ASP A 75 -4.09 -0.46 9.30
CA ASP A 75 -5.34 -0.42 10.07
C ASP A 75 -6.40 0.46 9.39
N HIS A 76 -5.95 1.55 8.77
CA HIS A 76 -6.77 2.51 8.01
C HIS A 76 -6.96 2.14 6.53
N GLY A 77 -6.51 0.96 6.09
CA GLY A 77 -6.71 0.47 4.72
C GLY A 77 -5.93 1.25 3.66
N LEU A 78 -4.76 1.79 4.03
CA LEU A 78 -3.90 2.54 3.13
C LEU A 78 -2.93 1.59 2.43
N ILE A 79 -2.86 1.65 1.09
CA ILE A 79 -1.88 0.88 0.32
C ILE A 79 -0.55 1.64 0.23
N HIS A 80 0.56 0.95 0.01
CA HIS A 80 1.84 1.63 -0.21
C HIS A 80 2.14 1.77 -1.71
N LEU A 81 2.51 2.99 -2.12
CA LEU A 81 2.97 3.30 -3.47
C LEU A 81 4.42 3.79 -3.45
N THR A 82 5.23 3.31 -4.39
CA THR A 82 6.63 3.72 -4.58
C THR A 82 6.75 4.95 -5.46
N PHE A 83 7.64 5.87 -5.11
CA PHE A 83 7.93 7.06 -5.92
C PHE A 83 9.43 7.18 -6.18
N TYR A 84 9.77 7.39 -7.45
CA TYR A 84 11.15 7.42 -7.93
C TYR A 84 11.53 8.79 -8.46
N GLU A 85 12.80 9.16 -8.29
CA GLU A 85 13.41 10.30 -8.97
C GLU A 85 13.89 9.85 -10.36
N PRO A 86 14.22 10.79 -11.27
CA PRO A 86 14.94 10.46 -12.50
C PRO A 86 16.17 9.58 -12.20
N GLY A 87 16.34 8.50 -12.98
CA GLY A 87 17.36 7.49 -12.72
C GLY A 87 16.91 6.33 -11.82
N GLU A 88 15.61 6.14 -11.63
CA GLU A 88 15.00 5.01 -10.91
C GLU A 88 15.41 4.92 -9.43
N LYS A 89 15.77 6.05 -8.81
CA LYS A 89 16.09 6.12 -7.39
C LYS A 89 14.82 6.29 -6.57
N LEU A 90 14.47 5.30 -5.76
CA LEU A 90 13.34 5.37 -4.83
C LEU A 90 13.58 6.48 -3.80
N TYR A 91 12.65 7.43 -3.69
CA TYR A 91 12.77 8.55 -2.75
C TYR A 91 11.62 8.66 -1.75
N ALA A 92 10.47 8.04 -2.04
CA ALA A 92 9.34 8.03 -1.13
C ALA A 92 8.50 6.75 -1.22
N LEU A 93 7.92 6.40 -0.08
CA LEU A 93 6.95 5.33 0.10
C LEU A 93 5.70 5.97 0.72
N CYS A 94 4.68 6.20 -0.09
CA CYS A 94 3.45 6.84 0.37
C CYS A 94 2.45 5.81 0.87
N SER A 95 1.72 6.13 1.93
CA SER A 95 0.55 5.36 2.39
C SER A 95 -0.73 6.03 1.86
N CYS A 96 -1.25 5.48 0.77
CA CYS A 96 -2.26 6.08 -0.09
C CYS A 96 -3.67 5.55 0.20
N CYS A 97 -4.64 6.45 0.31
CA CYS A 97 -6.06 6.11 0.32
C CYS A 97 -6.67 6.31 -1.06
N SER A 98 -7.66 5.49 -1.39
CA SER A 98 -8.36 5.54 -2.67
C SER A 98 -9.16 6.83 -2.90
N CYS A 99 -9.45 7.62 -1.86
CA CYS A 99 -10.27 8.83 -1.94
C CYS A 99 -9.47 10.14 -2.16
N CYS A 100 -8.25 10.24 -1.60
CA CYS A 100 -7.43 11.46 -1.71
C CYS A 100 -6.21 11.30 -2.62
N CYS A 101 -5.62 10.11 -2.74
CA CYS A 101 -4.43 9.94 -3.58
C CYS A 101 -4.75 10.30 -5.04
N HIS A 102 -3.97 11.22 -5.62
CA HIS A 102 -4.19 11.69 -6.98
C HIS A 102 -4.13 10.54 -8.00
N ASP A 103 -3.09 9.71 -7.91
CA ASP A 103 -2.85 8.61 -8.85
C ASP A 103 -3.95 7.54 -8.76
N LEU A 104 -4.37 7.16 -7.55
CA LEU A 104 -5.48 6.22 -7.37
C LEU A 104 -6.82 6.80 -7.84
N GLN A 105 -7.06 8.08 -7.61
CA GLN A 105 -8.27 8.76 -8.11
C GLN A 105 -8.29 8.79 -9.65
N LEU A 106 -7.15 9.08 -10.27
CA LEU A 106 -7.03 9.07 -11.73
C LEU A 106 -7.23 7.67 -12.30
N MET A 107 -6.53 6.66 -11.73
CA MET A 107 -6.66 5.26 -12.12
C MET A 107 -8.12 4.79 -12.05
N ARG A 108 -8.81 5.06 -10.93
CA ARG A 108 -10.20 4.60 -10.72
C ARG A 108 -11.21 5.36 -11.57
N SER A 109 -11.07 6.68 -11.71
CA SER A 109 -12.03 7.49 -12.49
C SER A 109 -11.94 7.23 -14.00
N THR A 110 -10.74 6.95 -14.50
CA THR A 110 -10.50 6.67 -15.92
C THR A 110 -10.50 5.18 -16.27
N ARG A 111 -10.52 4.30 -15.26
CA ARG A 111 -10.34 2.84 -15.40
C ARG A 111 -9.03 2.45 -16.11
N ARG A 112 -7.99 3.28 -15.98
CA ARG A 112 -6.65 3.05 -16.54
C ARG A 112 -5.77 2.33 -15.54
N ASN A 113 -5.92 1.01 -15.49
CA ASN A 113 -5.21 0.13 -14.57
C ASN A 113 -3.69 0.07 -14.81
N ASP A 114 -3.21 0.58 -15.94
CA ASP A 114 -1.80 0.65 -16.33
C ASP A 114 -1.05 1.86 -15.77
N LEU A 115 -1.73 2.81 -15.09
CA LEU A 115 -1.09 3.98 -14.48
C LEU A 115 -0.27 3.64 -13.23
N ILE A 116 -0.68 2.58 -12.52
CA ILE A 116 0.00 2.07 -11.34
C ILE A 116 0.31 0.61 -11.64
N ALA A 117 1.55 0.21 -11.45
CA ALA A 117 1.97 -1.15 -11.64
C ALA A 117 1.60 -2.02 -10.44
N GLN A 118 1.23 -3.26 -10.75
CA GLN A 118 1.04 -4.28 -9.73
C GLN A 118 2.36 -4.61 -9.05
N SER A 119 2.28 -5.10 -7.82
CA SER A 119 3.43 -5.75 -7.21
C SER A 119 3.74 -7.08 -7.92
N GLY A 120 4.93 -7.63 -7.65
CA GLY A 120 5.29 -9.00 -7.99
C GLY A 120 4.53 -10.06 -7.18
N TYR A 121 3.53 -9.67 -6.38
CA TYR A 121 2.79 -10.53 -5.47
C TYR A 121 1.29 -10.56 -5.80
N VAL A 122 0.61 -11.61 -5.34
CA VAL A 122 -0.84 -11.78 -5.38
C VAL A 122 -1.34 -12.38 -4.06
N ALA A 123 -2.51 -11.96 -3.62
CA ALA A 123 -3.13 -12.50 -2.42
C ALA A 123 -3.98 -13.74 -2.75
N VAL A 124 -3.56 -14.92 -2.30
CA VAL A 124 -4.21 -16.21 -2.53
C VAL A 124 -5.08 -16.57 -1.33
N THR A 125 -6.27 -17.12 -1.56
CA THR A 125 -7.21 -17.50 -0.49
C THR A 125 -7.30 -19.02 -0.41
N SER A 126 -7.20 -19.59 0.80
CA SER A 126 -7.45 -21.01 1.06
C SER A 126 -8.95 -21.27 1.08
N GLU A 127 -9.44 -22.09 0.16
CA GLU A 127 -10.86 -22.47 0.09
C GLU A 127 -11.32 -23.25 1.34
N SER A 128 -10.45 -24.11 1.90
CA SER A 128 -10.80 -24.93 3.06
C SER A 128 -10.88 -24.13 4.37
N SER A 129 -10.23 -22.95 4.42
CA SER A 129 -10.20 -22.08 5.60
C SER A 129 -11.14 -20.87 5.46
N CYS A 130 -11.55 -20.52 4.24
CA CYS A 130 -12.38 -19.34 4.01
C CYS A 130 -13.84 -19.58 4.39
N THR A 131 -14.38 -18.72 5.25
CA THR A 131 -15.80 -18.75 5.66
C THR A 131 -16.71 -17.87 4.79
N ASN A 132 -16.20 -17.29 3.70
CA ASN A 132 -16.94 -16.36 2.84
C ASN A 132 -17.53 -15.14 3.58
N CYS A 133 -16.91 -14.68 4.68
CA CYS A 133 -17.44 -13.57 5.50
C CYS A 133 -17.38 -12.18 4.83
N GLY A 134 -16.71 -12.03 3.69
CA GLY A 134 -16.67 -10.79 2.92
C GLY A 134 -15.73 -9.68 3.41
N ARG A 135 -15.16 -9.74 4.62
CA ARG A 135 -14.32 -8.63 5.16
C ARG A 135 -13.15 -8.19 4.27
N CYS A 136 -12.60 -9.10 3.47
CA CYS A 136 -11.51 -8.80 2.55
C CYS A 136 -11.94 -7.97 1.33
N THR A 137 -13.22 -7.96 0.97
CA THR A 137 -13.75 -7.16 -0.14
C THR A 137 -13.74 -5.67 0.22
N GLU A 138 -14.10 -5.32 1.44
CA GLU A 138 -14.10 -3.94 1.96
C GLU A 138 -12.71 -3.30 1.97
N ARG A 139 -11.66 -4.10 2.13
CA ARG A 139 -10.26 -3.66 2.12
C ARG A 139 -9.67 -3.57 0.70
N CYS A 140 -10.34 -4.11 -0.32
CA CYS A 140 -9.77 -4.21 -1.64
C CYS A 140 -9.94 -2.91 -2.44
N VAL A 141 -8.87 -2.11 -2.52
CA VAL A 141 -8.85 -0.84 -3.28
C VAL A 141 -9.02 -1.04 -4.80
N PHE A 142 -8.74 -2.25 -5.30
CA PHE A 142 -8.66 -2.58 -6.72
C PHE A 142 -9.83 -3.44 -7.21
N ASP A 143 -10.85 -3.66 -6.37
CA ASP A 143 -12.04 -4.44 -6.71
C ASP A 143 -11.72 -5.86 -7.21
N ALA A 144 -10.62 -6.45 -6.72
CA ALA A 144 -10.15 -7.79 -7.07
C ALA A 144 -10.88 -8.90 -6.30
N ARG A 145 -11.66 -8.55 -5.26
CA ARG A 145 -12.37 -9.49 -4.39
C ARG A 145 -13.83 -9.08 -4.29
N CYS A 146 -14.74 -9.99 -4.58
CA CYS A 146 -16.18 -9.74 -4.54
C CYS A 146 -16.89 -10.90 -3.84
N LEU A 147 -17.87 -10.62 -2.98
CA LEU A 147 -18.70 -11.64 -2.35
C LEU A 147 -19.99 -11.78 -3.15
N THR A 148 -20.28 -12.99 -3.65
CA THR A 148 -21.51 -13.33 -4.38
C THR A 148 -22.29 -14.40 -3.63
N ASP A 149 -23.47 -14.77 -4.15
CA ASP A 149 -24.26 -15.89 -3.63
C ASP A 149 -23.51 -17.23 -3.68
N ASP A 150 -22.56 -17.36 -4.61
CA ASP A 150 -21.67 -18.53 -4.76
C ASP A 150 -20.41 -18.45 -3.87
N GLY A 151 -20.30 -17.44 -3.01
CA GLY A 151 -19.16 -17.22 -2.12
C GLY A 151 -18.16 -16.18 -2.62
N LEU A 152 -16.96 -16.18 -2.02
CA LEU A 152 -15.92 -15.20 -2.31
C LEU A 152 -15.27 -15.49 -3.67
N GLN A 153 -15.44 -14.56 -4.61
CA GLN A 153 -14.80 -14.56 -5.91
C GLN A 153 -13.54 -13.67 -5.89
N VAL A 154 -12.44 -14.17 -6.45
CA VAL A 154 -11.15 -13.45 -6.51
C VAL A 154 -10.66 -13.38 -7.95
N ASP A 155 -10.55 -12.16 -8.48
CA ASP A 155 -9.94 -11.86 -9.77
C ASP A 155 -8.45 -11.60 -9.56
N MET A 156 -7.63 -12.62 -9.82
CA MET A 156 -6.18 -12.55 -9.63
C MET A 156 -5.51 -11.53 -10.56
N GLU A 157 -6.07 -11.29 -11.75
CA GLU A 157 -5.55 -10.30 -12.70
C GLU A 157 -5.74 -8.87 -12.19
N LYS A 158 -6.76 -8.61 -11.37
CA LYS A 158 -6.97 -7.31 -10.70
C LYS A 158 -6.24 -7.19 -9.38
N CYS A 159 -5.58 -8.25 -8.89
CA CYS A 159 -4.89 -8.18 -7.61
C CYS A 159 -3.51 -7.49 -7.76
N TYR A 160 -3.39 -6.31 -7.16
CA TYR A 160 -2.11 -5.57 -7.15
C TYR A 160 -1.14 -6.07 -6.06
N GLY A 161 -1.56 -7.02 -5.23
CA GLY A 161 -0.74 -7.59 -4.16
C GLY A 161 -0.38 -6.61 -3.04
N CYS A 162 -1.31 -5.73 -2.62
CA CYS A 162 -1.05 -4.77 -1.54
C CYS A 162 -1.05 -5.37 -0.12
N GLY A 163 -1.51 -6.60 0.07
CA GLY A 163 -1.53 -7.28 1.37
C GLY A 163 -2.64 -6.87 2.35
N LEU A 164 -3.38 -5.78 2.14
CA LEU A 164 -4.41 -5.29 3.10
C LEU A 164 -5.52 -6.31 3.46
N CYS A 165 -5.80 -7.26 2.57
CA CYS A 165 -6.80 -8.30 2.82
C CYS A 165 -6.34 -9.38 3.82
N ILE A 166 -5.03 -9.51 4.05
CA ILE A 166 -4.45 -10.53 4.92
C ILE A 166 -4.75 -10.20 6.39
N THR A 167 -4.43 -8.97 6.80
CA THR A 167 -4.57 -8.51 8.19
C THR A 167 -6.03 -8.40 8.64
N THR A 168 -6.99 -8.28 7.72
CA THR A 168 -8.43 -8.23 8.04
C THR A 168 -9.10 -9.60 8.11
N CYS A 169 -8.44 -10.67 7.64
CA CYS A 169 -9.04 -12.00 7.57
C CYS A 169 -9.04 -12.67 8.95
N PRO A 170 -10.21 -12.92 9.57
CA PRO A 170 -10.26 -13.50 10.90
C PRO A 170 -9.80 -14.97 10.94
N GLU A 171 -9.93 -15.67 9.81
CA GLU A 171 -9.54 -17.08 9.67
C GLU A 171 -8.08 -17.26 9.24
N HIS A 172 -7.34 -16.16 9.03
CA HIS A 172 -6.00 -16.19 8.45
C HIS A 172 -5.92 -17.00 7.14
N ALA A 173 -7.01 -17.01 6.37
CA ALA A 173 -7.16 -17.81 5.16
C ALA A 173 -6.50 -17.19 3.92
N ILE A 174 -5.83 -16.05 4.04
CA ILE A 174 -5.26 -15.30 2.92
C ILE A 174 -3.76 -15.15 3.11
N GLU A 175 -3.00 -15.49 2.08
CA GLU A 175 -1.54 -15.40 2.05
C GLU A 175 -1.07 -14.58 0.85
N LEU A 176 0.02 -13.85 0.99
CA LEU A 176 0.68 -13.17 -0.12
C LEU A 176 1.71 -14.10 -0.77
N LYS A 177 1.58 -14.35 -2.08
CA LYS A 177 2.52 -15.20 -2.84
C LYS A 177 3.15 -14.44 -4.00
N GLU A 178 4.39 -14.78 -4.33
CA GLU A 178 5.06 -14.26 -5.52
C GLU A 178 4.38 -14.81 -6.78
N LYS A 179 4.06 -13.93 -7.74
CA LYS A 179 3.45 -14.32 -9.01
C LYS A 179 4.29 -15.34 -9.77
N ALA A 180 5.62 -15.23 -9.70
CA ALA A 180 6.55 -16.13 -10.36
C ALA A 180 6.44 -17.59 -9.86
N THR A 181 5.92 -17.81 -8.66
CA THR A 181 5.81 -19.15 -8.03
C THR A 181 4.49 -19.87 -8.32
N LEU A 182 3.55 -19.21 -9.02
CA LEU A 182 2.21 -19.74 -9.32
C LEU A 182 2.08 -20.27 -10.76
N VAL A 183 3.22 -20.43 -11.45
CA VAL A 183 3.32 -20.95 -12.82
C VAL A 183 3.69 -22.42 -12.81
#